data_AF-A0A7W1S4X0-F1
#
_entry.id   AF-A0A7W1S4X0-F1
#
_cell.length_a   1.000
_cell.length_b   1.000
_cell.length_c   1.000
_cell.angle_alpha   90.00
_cell.angle_beta   90.00
_cell.angle_gamma   90.00
#
_symmetry.space_group_name_H-M   'P 1'
#
loop_
_entity.id
_entity.type
_entity.pdbx_description
1 polymer ?
#
loop_
_entity_poly.entity_id
_entity_poly.type
_entity_poly.pdbx_seq_one_letter_code
_entity_poly.pdbx_strand_id
1 'polypeptide(L)'
;MESKRPTQSTSPSTEHSTWRIEAISPQSRPNWLIQSEKEVSPIQQTGDEISNEALEDRCYKRVLLDTSEFLALSAEHYMPDTAFRDYYVWALSQQNEEREKWLQLIGIRQTVLLTVKLIGDLLNDQQWAVFSQRVAPVNAYLVYEYFSDALALGIGREPLYNENDILRNRLLHQFNDAASAFLQDETRQTERYLTSLEPLSKSVSIFKQSLSPDKHQSIAHAYMKTHQQVHNSEIEYATFSLLLANVQMCMDVVSRTEGQATSEMIRQGLLDRYQASDQLLSDTNGSLGSTLVSSAHATMAIPIIGYYIQAMITTAGLDEPFATIVEDGTLHEALYSLSVLIRLLNDIGTPLIVQTSKERKAFISELQHRQGMLNHARSMSEFLDQVSEEHDTLLTRIIKDLRHNEANLLLHEIDDYDSMNDSIVHFGEQLEYCSALYQAHVQQLKQFMGRINQQMQDDRVSKLLWRCVKFNEKLYSHAYTVADGEFTN
;
A
#
# COMPACT_ATOMS: atom_id res chain seq x y z
N MET A 1 -42.17 -32.59 -40.68
CA MET A 1 -40.77 -32.82 -41.08
C MET A 1 -40.42 -31.77 -42.11
N GLU A 2 -39.80 -30.67 -41.68
CA GLU A 2 -38.84 -29.89 -42.47
C GLU A 2 -38.28 -28.76 -41.61
N SER A 3 -36.97 -28.59 -41.77
CA SER A 3 -36.07 -27.63 -41.13
C SER A 3 -36.42 -26.18 -41.47
N LYS A 4 -36.26 -25.27 -40.49
CA LYS A 4 -35.80 -23.89 -40.71
C LYS A 4 -35.26 -23.29 -39.40
N ARG A 5 -33.95 -23.04 -39.39
CA ARG A 5 -33.24 -22.24 -38.37
C ARG A 5 -33.79 -20.80 -38.36
N PRO A 6 -33.91 -20.14 -37.19
CA PRO A 6 -34.06 -18.70 -37.14
C PRO A 6 -32.72 -18.02 -37.46
N THR A 7 -32.80 -17.04 -38.33
CA THR A 7 -31.74 -16.15 -38.80
C THR A 7 -31.15 -15.29 -37.69
N GLN A 8 -29.82 -15.26 -37.60
CA GLN A 8 -29.07 -14.21 -36.89
C GLN A 8 -29.35 -12.86 -37.55
N SER A 9 -29.89 -11.93 -36.76
CA SER A 9 -29.91 -10.51 -37.08
C SER A 9 -28.56 -9.93 -36.66
N THR A 10 -27.76 -9.53 -37.64
CA THR A 10 -26.56 -8.73 -37.47
C THR A 10 -26.95 -7.27 -37.33
N SER A 11 -26.84 -6.74 -36.11
CA SER A 11 -26.62 -5.32 -35.84
C SER A 11 -25.45 -5.21 -34.88
N PRO A 12 -24.31 -4.61 -35.26
CA PRO A 12 -23.25 -4.30 -34.31
C PRO A 12 -23.64 -2.99 -33.62
N SER A 13 -24.41 -3.07 -32.54
CA SER A 13 -24.37 -2.02 -31.54
C SER A 13 -23.07 -2.21 -30.76
N THR A 14 -22.13 -1.28 -30.95
CA THR A 14 -21.02 -1.02 -30.06
C THR A 14 -21.57 -0.55 -28.71
N GLU A 15 -22.14 -1.48 -27.94
CA GLU A 15 -22.34 -1.29 -26.51
C GLU A 15 -21.02 -1.64 -25.83
N HIS A 16 -20.29 -0.59 -25.47
CA HIS A 16 -19.15 -0.67 -24.58
C HIS A 16 -19.65 -1.19 -23.23
N SER A 17 -19.57 -2.51 -23.03
CA SER A 17 -19.71 -3.15 -21.72
C SER A 17 -18.60 -2.63 -20.82
N THR A 18 -18.87 -1.58 -20.07
CA THR A 18 -17.98 -1.08 -19.02
C THR A 18 -17.93 -2.12 -17.90
N TRP A 19 -16.81 -2.82 -17.79
CA TRP A 19 -16.48 -3.78 -16.73
C TRP A 19 -16.31 -3.13 -15.34
N ARG A 20 -17.02 -2.05 -15.05
CA ARG A 20 -16.81 -1.24 -13.85
C ARG A 20 -17.83 -1.65 -12.79
N ILE A 21 -17.40 -1.71 -11.53
CA ILE A 21 -18.34 -1.80 -10.41
C ILE A 21 -19.09 -0.47 -10.33
N GLU A 22 -20.28 -0.40 -10.95
CA GLU A 22 -21.17 0.75 -10.83
C GLU A 22 -21.47 1.05 -9.35
N ALA A 23 -21.78 2.31 -9.03
CA ALA A 23 -22.16 2.69 -7.68
C ALA A 23 -23.33 1.81 -7.20
N ILE A 24 -23.04 0.92 -6.26
CA ILE A 24 -23.95 -0.17 -5.89
C ILE A 24 -25.17 0.42 -5.18
N SER A 25 -26.32 0.24 -5.82
CA SER A 25 -27.62 0.34 -5.14
C SER A 25 -27.64 -0.64 -3.96
N PRO A 26 -28.10 -0.25 -2.76
CA PRO A 26 -28.23 -1.16 -1.62
C PRO A 26 -28.99 -2.48 -1.92
N GLN A 27 -29.78 -2.49 -3.01
CA GLN A 27 -30.63 -3.61 -3.42
C GLN A 27 -29.90 -4.71 -4.22
N SER A 28 -28.68 -4.46 -4.72
CA SER A 28 -27.88 -5.46 -5.45
C SER A 28 -26.78 -6.11 -4.60
N ARG A 29 -26.77 -5.86 -3.29
CA ARG A 29 -25.82 -6.44 -2.34
C ARG A 29 -26.15 -7.92 -2.06
N PRO A 30 -25.15 -8.82 -1.97
CA PRO A 30 -25.38 -10.20 -1.52
C PRO A 30 -26.15 -10.27 -0.20
N ASN A 31 -27.06 -11.24 -0.04
CA ASN A 31 -27.97 -11.31 1.12
C ASN A 31 -27.25 -11.45 2.48
N TRP A 32 -26.04 -11.99 2.52
CA TRP A 32 -25.22 -12.07 3.72
C TRP A 32 -24.61 -10.70 4.12
N LEU A 33 -24.61 -9.74 3.19
CA LEU A 33 -24.08 -8.38 3.36
C LEU A 33 -25.09 -7.45 4.06
N ILE A 34 -26.40 -7.65 3.88
CA ILE A 34 -27.47 -6.75 4.37
C ILE A 34 -27.60 -6.76 5.92
N GLN A 35 -27.03 -7.76 6.60
CA GLN A 35 -27.13 -7.88 8.07
C GLN A 35 -26.20 -6.92 8.83
N SER A 36 -25.15 -6.41 8.19
CA SER A 36 -24.11 -5.56 8.81
C SER A 36 -24.55 -4.14 9.15
N GLU A 37 -25.46 -3.56 8.35
CA GLU A 37 -25.90 -2.16 8.52
C GLU A 37 -26.71 -1.94 9.81
N LYS A 38 -27.29 -3.00 10.39
CA LYS A 38 -28.05 -2.90 11.65
C LYS A 38 -27.16 -2.63 12.86
N GLU A 39 -25.88 -3.02 12.81
CA GLU A 39 -24.93 -2.85 13.91
C GLU A 39 -24.28 -1.45 13.94
N VAL A 40 -24.34 -0.69 12.85
CA VAL A 40 -23.78 0.67 12.73
C VAL A 40 -24.85 1.76 12.87
N SER A 41 -25.95 1.44 13.56
CA SER A 41 -27.13 2.32 13.70
C SER A 41 -26.76 3.76 14.10
N PRO A 42 -27.48 4.78 13.60
CA PRO A 42 -27.25 6.17 13.96
C PRO A 42 -27.44 6.36 15.47
N ILE A 43 -26.53 7.13 16.10
CA ILE A 43 -26.71 7.55 17.48
C ILE A 43 -28.00 8.37 17.55
N GLN A 44 -28.99 7.89 18.30
CA GLN A 44 -30.01 8.77 18.82
C GLN A 44 -29.28 9.80 19.67
N GLN A 45 -29.34 11.08 19.29
CA GLN A 45 -28.74 12.20 20.02
C GLN A 45 -29.36 12.31 21.42
N THR A 46 -28.96 11.42 22.33
CA THR A 46 -29.03 11.65 23.77
C THR A 46 -27.86 12.58 24.06
N GLY A 47 -28.13 13.74 24.67
CA GLY A 47 -27.20 14.87 24.81
C GLY A 47 -25.97 14.65 25.71
N ASP A 48 -25.41 13.44 25.72
CA ASP A 48 -24.15 13.12 26.38
C ASP A 48 -22.98 13.28 25.40
N GLU A 49 -21.88 13.87 25.87
CA GLU A 49 -20.63 14.00 25.12
C GLU A 49 -20.09 12.60 24.79
N ILE A 50 -20.08 12.25 23.50
CA ILE A 50 -19.47 11.01 23.02
C ILE A 50 -17.95 11.14 23.19
N SER A 51 -17.33 10.20 23.91
CA SER A 51 -15.87 10.15 24.02
C SER A 51 -15.22 9.98 22.64
N ASN A 52 -14.04 10.60 22.46
CA ASN A 52 -13.27 10.46 21.20
C ASN A 52 -12.96 8.99 20.86
N GLU A 53 -12.78 8.12 21.86
CA GLU A 53 -12.53 6.69 21.67
C GLU A 53 -13.75 5.96 21.06
N ALA A 54 -14.96 6.29 21.53
CA ALA A 54 -16.19 5.71 21.00
C ALA A 54 -16.48 6.17 19.56
N LEU A 55 -16.16 7.43 19.22
CA LEU A 55 -16.23 7.93 17.86
C LEU A 55 -15.26 7.17 16.95
N GLU A 56 -14.01 7.00 17.39
CA GLU A 56 -12.97 6.31 16.64
C GLU A 56 -13.34 4.85 16.34
N ASP A 57 -13.81 4.10 17.35
CA ASP A 57 -14.24 2.71 17.21
C ASP A 57 -15.40 2.58 16.21
N ARG A 58 -16.37 3.50 16.25
CA ARG A 58 -17.49 3.51 15.31
C ARG A 58 -17.02 3.78 13.88
N CYS A 59 -16.15 4.77 13.67
CA CYS A 59 -15.59 5.07 12.35
C CYS A 59 -14.76 3.89 11.83
N TYR A 60 -13.99 3.23 12.70
CA TYR A 60 -13.24 2.01 12.38
C TYR A 60 -14.15 0.90 11.88
N LYS A 61 -15.20 0.56 12.64
CA LYS A 61 -16.18 -0.46 12.24
C LYS A 61 -16.84 -0.14 10.91
N ARG A 62 -17.19 1.13 10.68
CA ARG A 62 -17.81 1.57 9.42
C ARG A 62 -16.87 1.42 8.23
N VAL A 63 -15.65 1.96 8.33
CA VAL A 63 -14.66 1.89 7.23
C VAL A 63 -14.24 0.43 6.98
N LEU A 64 -14.08 -0.39 8.03
CA LEU A 64 -13.80 -1.82 7.90
C LEU A 64 -14.93 -2.54 7.15
N LEU A 65 -16.18 -2.23 7.48
CA LEU A 65 -17.34 -2.79 6.80
C LEU A 65 -17.34 -2.41 5.33
N ASP A 66 -17.39 -1.11 5.01
CA ASP A 66 -17.49 -0.63 3.64
C ASP A 66 -16.30 -1.13 2.78
N THR A 67 -15.10 -1.19 3.34
CA THR A 67 -13.90 -1.74 2.66
C THR A 67 -14.01 -3.25 2.45
N SER A 68 -14.43 -4.03 3.46
CA SER A 68 -14.56 -5.49 3.34
C SER A 68 -15.65 -5.86 2.32
N GLU A 69 -16.76 -5.14 2.33
CA GLU A 69 -17.85 -5.30 1.36
C GLU A 69 -17.34 -5.03 -0.05
N PHE A 70 -16.66 -3.90 -0.26
CA PHE A 70 -16.11 -3.55 -1.56
C PHE A 70 -15.06 -4.55 -2.04
N LEU A 71 -14.21 -5.07 -1.15
CA LEU A 71 -13.25 -6.12 -1.48
C LEU A 71 -13.91 -7.40 -1.95
N ALA A 72 -14.95 -7.88 -1.25
CA ALA A 72 -15.66 -9.09 -1.65
C ALA A 72 -16.28 -8.93 -3.05
N LEU A 73 -16.92 -7.79 -3.31
CA LEU A 73 -17.49 -7.45 -4.61
C LEU A 73 -16.42 -7.35 -5.70
N SER A 74 -15.27 -6.72 -5.40
CA SER A 74 -14.15 -6.65 -6.33
C SER A 74 -13.56 -8.03 -6.65
N ALA A 75 -13.51 -8.94 -5.68
CA ALA A 75 -13.04 -10.29 -5.89
C ALA A 75 -14.02 -11.09 -6.76
N GLU A 76 -15.32 -11.01 -6.48
CA GLU A 76 -16.36 -11.66 -7.30
C GLU A 76 -16.34 -11.19 -8.76
N HIS A 77 -16.07 -9.90 -8.98
CA HIS A 77 -16.17 -9.27 -10.30
C HIS A 77 -14.86 -9.33 -11.10
N TYR A 78 -13.69 -9.20 -10.46
CA TYR A 78 -12.39 -9.11 -11.15
C TYR A 78 -11.55 -10.37 -11.09
N MET A 79 -11.71 -11.25 -10.09
CA MET A 79 -10.94 -12.49 -10.05
C MET A 79 -11.58 -13.55 -10.95
N PRO A 80 -10.77 -14.41 -11.60
CA PRO A 80 -11.28 -15.53 -12.37
C PRO A 80 -12.11 -16.49 -11.51
N ASP A 81 -13.11 -17.13 -12.11
CA ASP A 81 -13.97 -18.14 -11.48
C ASP A 81 -13.17 -19.39 -11.09
N THR A 82 -12.61 -19.36 -9.89
CA THR A 82 -11.63 -20.31 -9.37
C THR A 82 -11.86 -20.54 -7.88
N ALA A 83 -11.35 -21.66 -7.35
CA ALA A 83 -11.40 -21.96 -5.93
C ALA A 83 -10.77 -20.86 -5.05
N PHE A 84 -9.77 -20.14 -5.57
CA PHE A 84 -9.15 -19.03 -4.86
C PHE A 84 -10.10 -17.83 -4.69
N ARG A 85 -10.90 -17.48 -5.70
CA ARG A 85 -11.90 -16.41 -5.57
C ARG A 85 -12.91 -16.74 -4.47
N ASP A 86 -13.43 -17.97 -4.51
CA ASP A 86 -14.41 -18.43 -3.53
C ASP A 86 -13.80 -18.50 -2.11
N TYR A 87 -12.53 -18.92 -1.99
CA TYR A 87 -11.74 -18.84 -0.76
C TYR A 87 -11.61 -17.39 -0.26
N TYR A 88 -11.25 -16.45 -1.14
CA TYR A 88 -11.05 -15.04 -0.78
C TYR A 88 -12.34 -14.39 -0.26
N VAL A 89 -13.46 -14.62 -0.96
CA VAL A 89 -14.79 -14.13 -0.58
C VAL A 89 -15.26 -14.79 0.72
N TRP A 90 -15.07 -16.11 0.87
CA TRP A 90 -15.36 -16.80 2.12
C TRP A 90 -14.55 -16.23 3.29
N ALA A 91 -13.27 -15.91 3.07
CA ALA A 91 -12.38 -15.42 4.10
C ALA A 91 -12.79 -14.02 4.63
N LEU A 92 -13.45 -13.21 3.80
CA LEU A 92 -14.03 -11.91 4.18
C LEU A 92 -15.40 -12.00 4.88
N SER A 93 -16.10 -13.13 4.75
CA SER A 93 -17.45 -13.33 5.27
C SER A 93 -17.50 -13.22 6.80
N GLN A 94 -18.49 -12.50 7.33
CA GLN A 94 -18.73 -12.37 8.78
C GLN A 94 -19.03 -13.71 9.47
N GLN A 95 -19.43 -14.74 8.70
CA GLN A 95 -19.71 -16.07 9.23
C GLN A 95 -18.45 -16.94 9.39
N ASN A 96 -17.29 -16.46 8.93
CA ASN A 96 -16.03 -17.19 9.02
C ASN A 96 -15.34 -16.93 10.37
N GLU A 97 -15.07 -18.00 11.13
CA GLU A 97 -14.31 -17.93 12.39
C GLU A 97 -12.86 -17.46 12.19
N GLU A 98 -12.30 -17.66 11.00
CA GLU A 98 -10.93 -17.23 10.65
C GLU A 98 -10.88 -15.80 10.09
N ARG A 99 -12.02 -15.10 9.99
CA ARG A 99 -12.12 -13.77 9.39
C ARG A 99 -11.13 -12.79 10.00
N GLU A 100 -11.05 -12.70 11.33
CA GLU A 100 -10.18 -11.71 11.97
C GLU A 100 -8.69 -11.96 11.67
N LYS A 101 -8.28 -13.23 11.55
CA LYS A 101 -6.90 -13.57 11.12
C LYS A 101 -6.67 -13.19 9.66
N TRP A 102 -7.67 -13.43 8.80
CA TRP A 102 -7.61 -13.03 7.40
C TRP A 102 -7.51 -11.50 7.22
N LEU A 103 -8.34 -10.74 7.93
CA LEU A 103 -8.32 -9.28 7.88
C LEU A 103 -6.98 -8.69 8.39
N GLN A 104 -6.35 -9.34 9.37
CA GLN A 104 -5.00 -8.95 9.79
C GLN A 104 -3.97 -9.30 8.71
N LEU A 105 -4.04 -10.51 8.16
CA LEU A 105 -3.10 -11.03 7.17
C LEU A 105 -3.05 -10.21 5.88
N ILE A 106 -4.20 -9.75 5.39
CA ILE A 106 -4.27 -8.94 4.16
C ILE A 106 -4.08 -7.44 4.43
N GLY A 107 -3.76 -7.04 5.66
CA GLY A 107 -3.48 -5.65 6.03
C GLY A 107 -4.68 -4.70 6.09
N ILE A 108 -5.92 -5.16 5.84
CA ILE A 108 -7.11 -4.30 5.82
C ILE A 108 -7.32 -3.60 7.17
N ARG A 109 -7.01 -4.25 8.30
CA ARG A 109 -7.15 -3.63 9.63
C ARG A 109 -6.31 -2.37 9.79
N GLN A 110 -5.09 -2.37 9.24
CA GLN A 110 -4.16 -1.26 9.35
C GLN A 110 -4.46 -0.20 8.28
N THR A 111 -4.92 -0.59 7.09
CA THR A 111 -5.48 0.34 6.10
C THR A 111 -6.67 1.11 6.70
N VAL A 112 -7.60 0.43 7.34
CA VAL A 112 -8.75 1.05 8.03
C VAL A 112 -8.28 1.96 9.16
N LEU A 113 -7.33 1.49 9.99
CA LEU A 113 -6.77 2.30 11.08
C LEU A 113 -6.11 3.57 10.54
N LEU A 114 -5.34 3.48 9.46
CA LEU A 114 -4.76 4.63 8.76
C LEU A 114 -5.87 5.59 8.33
N THR A 115 -6.88 5.13 7.60
CA THR A 115 -8.03 5.97 7.18
C THR A 115 -8.65 6.71 8.37
N VAL A 116 -8.92 6.00 9.47
CA VAL A 116 -9.53 6.58 10.68
C VAL A 116 -8.61 7.59 11.36
N LYS A 117 -7.31 7.30 11.49
CA LYS A 117 -6.35 8.19 12.15
C LYS A 117 -6.05 9.44 11.33
N LEU A 118 -6.03 9.34 10.00
CA LEU A 118 -5.82 10.49 9.13
C LEU A 118 -7.02 11.45 9.16
N ILE A 119 -8.24 10.91 9.05
CA ILE A 119 -9.44 11.73 8.95
C ILE A 119 -9.92 12.18 10.32
N GLY A 120 -9.95 11.30 11.32
CA GLY A 120 -10.33 11.62 12.71
C GLY A 120 -11.58 12.51 12.80
N ASP A 121 -11.41 13.69 13.40
CA ASP A 121 -12.42 14.73 13.60
C ASP A 121 -12.57 15.72 12.42
N LEU A 122 -11.90 15.50 11.28
CA LEU A 122 -12.00 16.41 10.12
C LEU A 122 -13.38 16.37 9.47
N LEU A 123 -14.17 15.34 9.73
CA LEU A 123 -15.53 15.15 9.23
C LEU A 123 -16.51 14.95 10.39
N ASN A 124 -17.74 15.45 10.23
CA ASN A 124 -18.83 15.10 11.15
C ASN A 124 -19.40 13.70 10.84
N ASP A 125 -20.28 13.19 11.71
CA ASP A 125 -20.87 11.85 11.60
C ASP A 125 -21.55 11.57 10.25
N GLN A 126 -22.31 12.54 9.72
CA GLN A 126 -23.00 12.38 8.44
C GLN A 126 -22.00 12.34 7.28
N GLN A 127 -20.97 13.19 7.35
CA GLN A 127 -19.88 13.22 6.38
C GLN A 127 -19.09 11.91 6.41
N TRP A 128 -18.83 11.34 7.58
CA TRP A 128 -18.15 10.05 7.73
C TRP A 128 -18.84 8.90 6.99
N ALA A 129 -20.17 8.85 7.02
CA ALA A 129 -20.94 7.82 6.32
C ALA A 129 -20.78 7.88 4.79
N VAL A 130 -20.66 9.10 4.23
CA VAL A 130 -20.42 9.31 2.80
C VAL A 130 -18.95 9.07 2.44
N PHE A 131 -18.05 9.56 3.29
CA PHE A 131 -16.61 9.44 3.08
C PHE A 131 -16.15 7.98 3.06
N SER A 132 -16.58 7.17 4.03
CA SER A 132 -16.23 5.75 4.13
C SER A 132 -16.56 4.97 2.86
N GLN A 133 -17.74 5.19 2.27
CA GLN A 133 -18.13 4.60 0.99
C GLN A 133 -17.27 5.09 -0.18
N ARG A 134 -16.87 6.37 -0.19
CA ARG A 134 -16.02 6.95 -1.24
C ARG A 134 -14.60 6.40 -1.22
N VAL A 135 -14.06 6.07 -0.04
CA VAL A 135 -12.68 5.57 0.11
C VAL A 135 -12.56 4.05 0.12
N ALA A 136 -13.66 3.31 0.25
CA ALA A 136 -13.63 1.84 0.15
C ALA A 136 -12.90 1.31 -1.10
N PRO A 137 -13.05 1.88 -2.31
CA PRO A 137 -12.32 1.43 -3.49
C PRO A 137 -10.80 1.60 -3.39
N VAL A 138 -10.31 2.75 -2.91
CA VAL A 138 -8.87 2.98 -2.76
C VAL A 138 -8.29 2.14 -1.62
N ASN A 139 -9.06 1.90 -0.56
CA ASN A 139 -8.67 0.97 0.50
C ASN A 139 -8.58 -0.47 -0.01
N ALA A 140 -9.52 -0.89 -0.86
CA ALA A 140 -9.49 -2.21 -1.50
C ALA A 140 -8.28 -2.34 -2.44
N TYR A 141 -7.98 -1.29 -3.23
CA TYR A 141 -6.76 -1.23 -4.05
C TYR A 141 -5.49 -1.40 -3.21
N LEU A 142 -5.37 -0.69 -2.08
CA LEU A 142 -4.22 -0.83 -1.16
C LEU A 142 -4.03 -2.27 -0.65
N VAL A 143 -5.12 -3.00 -0.41
CA VAL A 143 -5.05 -4.42 -0.02
C VAL A 143 -4.52 -5.29 -1.15
N TYR A 144 -4.86 -5.00 -2.41
CA TYR A 144 -4.27 -5.71 -3.54
C TYR A 144 -2.82 -5.31 -3.81
N GLU A 145 -2.45 -4.05 -3.56
CA GLU A 145 -1.07 -3.58 -3.67
C GLU A 145 -0.14 -4.26 -2.66
N TYR A 146 -0.64 -4.55 -1.45
CA TYR A 146 0.12 -5.34 -0.48
C TYR A 146 0.60 -6.68 -1.09
N PHE A 147 -0.25 -7.37 -1.85
CA PHE A 147 0.14 -8.64 -2.46
C PHE A 147 1.19 -8.46 -3.56
N SER A 148 1.12 -7.40 -4.38
CA SER A 148 2.16 -7.13 -5.38
C SER A 148 3.48 -6.70 -4.73
N ASP A 149 3.45 -5.90 -3.67
CA ASP A 149 4.65 -5.54 -2.90
C ASP A 149 5.29 -6.77 -2.25
N ALA A 150 4.47 -7.68 -1.71
CA ALA A 150 4.96 -8.88 -1.06
C ALA A 150 5.71 -9.81 -2.02
N LEU A 151 5.41 -9.78 -3.33
CA LEU A 151 6.17 -10.53 -4.34
C LEU A 151 7.63 -10.05 -4.45
N ALA A 152 7.91 -8.79 -4.11
CA ALA A 152 9.24 -8.19 -4.13
C ALA A 152 10.10 -8.53 -2.90
N LEU A 153 9.51 -9.16 -1.87
CA LEU A 153 10.26 -9.65 -0.71
C LEU A 153 11.34 -10.64 -1.16
N GLY A 154 12.58 -10.43 -0.75
CA GLY A 154 13.70 -11.32 -1.07
C GLY A 154 14.46 -10.95 -2.34
N ILE A 155 14.00 -9.98 -3.15
CA ILE A 155 14.61 -9.68 -4.46
C ILE A 155 15.06 -8.23 -4.64
N GLY A 156 15.11 -7.44 -3.56
CA GLY A 156 15.46 -6.02 -3.61
C GLY A 156 16.95 -5.71 -3.72
N ARG A 157 17.84 -6.72 -3.64
CA ARG A 157 19.28 -6.55 -3.83
C ARG A 157 19.87 -7.66 -4.71
N GLU A 158 20.79 -7.27 -5.58
CA GLU A 158 21.52 -8.18 -6.46
C GLU A 158 22.76 -8.79 -5.81
N PRO A 159 23.28 -9.90 -6.37
CA PRO A 159 22.70 -10.68 -7.49
C PRO A 159 21.67 -11.72 -7.00
N LEU A 160 20.66 -11.98 -7.84
CA LEU A 160 19.66 -13.02 -7.57
C LEU A 160 20.20 -14.41 -7.97
N TYR A 161 20.34 -15.32 -7.00
CA TYR A 161 20.91 -16.65 -7.23
C TYR A 161 19.87 -17.76 -7.42
N ASN A 162 18.67 -17.57 -6.89
CA ASN A 162 17.61 -18.57 -6.87
C ASN A 162 16.72 -18.43 -8.11
N GLU A 163 16.44 -19.54 -8.80
CA GLU A 163 15.55 -19.56 -9.98
C GLU A 163 14.15 -18.99 -9.67
N ASN A 164 13.63 -19.22 -8.46
CA ASN A 164 12.34 -18.64 -8.04
C ASN A 164 12.43 -17.11 -7.90
N ASP A 165 13.55 -16.58 -7.44
CA ASP A 165 13.74 -15.14 -7.27
C ASP A 165 13.85 -14.45 -8.64
N ILE A 166 14.58 -15.06 -9.57
CA ILE A 166 14.66 -14.62 -10.97
C ILE A 166 13.27 -14.65 -11.64
N LEU A 167 12.50 -15.70 -11.40
CA LEU A 167 11.14 -15.83 -11.94
C LEU A 167 10.21 -14.74 -11.39
N ARG A 168 10.28 -14.48 -10.08
CA ARG A 168 9.48 -13.43 -9.42
C ARG A 168 9.86 -12.03 -9.91
N ASN A 169 11.16 -11.76 -10.03
CA ASN A 169 11.63 -10.50 -10.58
C ASN A 169 11.07 -10.27 -12.00
N ARG A 170 11.17 -11.30 -12.87
CA ARG A 170 10.56 -11.25 -14.21
C ARG A 170 9.04 -11.04 -14.19
N LEU A 171 8.32 -11.72 -13.30
CA LEU A 171 6.87 -11.55 -13.15
C LEU A 171 6.53 -10.11 -12.77
N LEU A 172 7.27 -9.51 -11.84
CA LEU A 172 7.05 -8.14 -11.40
C LEU A 172 7.33 -7.10 -12.49
N HIS A 173 8.42 -7.24 -13.25
CA HIS A 173 8.68 -6.37 -14.41
C HIS A 173 7.52 -6.41 -15.41
N GLN A 174 7.10 -7.62 -15.81
CA GLN A 174 6.01 -7.75 -16.77
C GLN A 174 4.66 -7.27 -16.22
N PHE A 175 4.44 -7.42 -14.91
CA PHE A 175 3.26 -6.90 -14.23
C PHE A 175 3.25 -5.37 -14.21
N ASN A 176 4.35 -4.73 -13.83
CA ASN A 176 4.49 -3.27 -13.79
C ASN A 176 4.36 -2.65 -15.19
N ASP A 177 4.95 -3.28 -16.20
CA ASP A 177 4.81 -2.89 -17.61
C ASP A 177 3.34 -2.97 -18.06
N ALA A 178 2.67 -4.09 -17.76
CA ALA A 178 1.28 -4.29 -18.13
C ALA A 178 0.35 -3.29 -17.43
N ALA A 179 0.55 -3.04 -16.14
CA ALA A 179 -0.22 -2.08 -15.36
C ALA A 179 -0.01 -0.65 -15.88
N SER A 180 1.24 -0.27 -16.15
CA SER A 180 1.60 1.04 -16.73
C SER A 180 0.96 1.24 -18.11
N ALA A 181 1.09 0.25 -18.99
CA ALA A 181 0.48 0.30 -20.33
C ALA A 181 -1.05 0.37 -20.27
N PHE A 182 -1.65 -0.22 -19.23
CA PHE A 182 -3.09 -0.19 -19.03
C PHE A 182 -3.58 1.19 -18.54
N LEU A 183 -2.87 1.82 -17.60
CA LEU A 183 -3.17 3.18 -17.12
C LEU A 183 -3.04 4.25 -18.21
N GLN A 184 -2.15 4.02 -19.20
CA GLN A 184 -1.94 4.91 -20.35
C GLN A 184 -2.98 4.78 -21.46
N ASP A 185 -3.66 3.62 -21.58
CA ASP A 185 -4.64 3.36 -22.65
C ASP A 185 -5.84 2.55 -22.13
N GLU A 186 -6.86 3.28 -21.66
CA GLU A 186 -8.08 2.71 -21.08
C GLU A 186 -8.94 1.91 -22.07
N THR A 187 -8.66 2.02 -23.37
CA THR A 187 -9.47 1.36 -24.41
C THR A 187 -9.12 -0.12 -24.60
N ARG A 188 -8.05 -0.59 -23.96
CA ARG A 188 -7.57 -1.96 -24.07
C ARG A 188 -8.25 -2.87 -23.04
N GLN A 189 -8.23 -4.18 -23.28
CA GLN A 189 -8.79 -5.16 -22.34
C GLN A 189 -7.67 -5.64 -21.41
N THR A 190 -7.82 -5.43 -20.10
CA THR A 190 -6.86 -5.81 -19.04
C THR A 190 -6.42 -7.27 -19.16
N GLU A 191 -7.37 -8.17 -19.41
CA GLU A 191 -7.10 -9.59 -19.58
C GLU A 191 -6.07 -9.85 -20.67
N ARG A 192 -6.11 -9.11 -21.80
CA ARG A 192 -5.16 -9.32 -22.90
C ARG A 192 -3.73 -8.99 -22.51
N TYR A 193 -3.52 -8.04 -21.62
CA TYR A 193 -2.19 -7.67 -21.13
C TYR A 193 -1.68 -8.59 -20.04
N LEU A 194 -2.58 -9.06 -19.18
CA LEU A 194 -2.19 -9.88 -18.04
C LEU A 194 -2.17 -11.38 -18.36
N THR A 195 -2.82 -11.84 -19.44
CA THR A 195 -2.82 -13.28 -19.81
C THR A 195 -1.40 -13.84 -19.99
N SER A 196 -0.44 -13.04 -20.43
CA SER A 196 0.97 -13.48 -20.53
C SER A 196 1.63 -13.75 -19.17
N LEU A 197 1.08 -13.20 -18.08
CA LEU A 197 1.56 -13.41 -16.71
C LEU A 197 1.05 -14.72 -16.08
N GLU A 198 -0.06 -15.27 -16.58
CA GLU A 198 -0.71 -16.45 -15.99
C GLU A 198 0.26 -17.66 -15.90
N PRO A 199 1.06 -18.01 -16.92
CA PRO A 199 2.00 -19.12 -16.82
C PRO A 199 3.11 -18.88 -15.78
N LEU A 200 3.59 -17.63 -15.64
CA LEU A 200 4.66 -17.28 -14.71
C LEU A 200 4.16 -17.31 -13.26
N SER A 201 2.97 -16.76 -13.03
CA SER A 201 2.34 -16.63 -11.71
C SER A 201 1.94 -17.97 -11.08
N LYS A 202 1.66 -19.02 -11.88
CA LYS A 202 1.34 -20.38 -11.40
C LYS A 202 2.47 -21.07 -10.62
N SER A 203 3.69 -20.57 -10.73
CA SER A 203 4.86 -21.12 -10.01
C SER A 203 5.24 -20.27 -8.80
N VAL A 204 4.54 -19.15 -8.56
CA VAL A 204 4.81 -18.23 -7.46
C VAL A 204 3.77 -18.46 -6.36
N SER A 205 4.25 -18.87 -5.17
CA SER A 205 3.41 -19.11 -4.00
C SER A 205 3.15 -17.81 -3.25
N ILE A 206 1.88 -17.42 -3.13
CA ILE A 206 1.48 -16.24 -2.34
C ILE A 206 1.74 -16.46 -0.84
N PHE A 207 1.77 -17.72 -0.38
CA PHE A 207 2.01 -18.02 1.03
C PHE A 207 3.47 -17.78 1.39
N LYS A 208 4.40 -18.23 0.54
CA LYS A 208 5.84 -18.06 0.76
C LYS A 208 6.28 -16.61 0.69
N GLN A 209 5.60 -15.80 -0.14
CA GLN A 209 5.88 -14.38 -0.27
C GLN A 209 5.06 -13.53 0.69
N SER A 210 4.76 -14.04 1.87
CA SER A 210 4.12 -13.30 2.96
C SER A 210 5.06 -13.26 4.16
N LEU A 211 4.98 -12.22 4.97
CA LEU A 211 5.65 -12.17 6.28
C LEU A 211 5.05 -13.18 7.28
N SER A 212 3.89 -13.78 6.97
CA SER A 212 3.18 -14.73 7.83
C SER A 212 2.70 -15.98 7.07
N PRO A 213 3.60 -16.80 6.51
CA PRO A 213 3.24 -17.98 5.70
C PRO A 213 2.33 -18.97 6.47
N ASP A 214 2.60 -19.17 7.76
CA ASP A 214 1.83 -20.09 8.60
C ASP A 214 0.38 -19.62 8.82
N LYS A 215 0.13 -18.30 8.86
CA LYS A 215 -1.23 -17.74 8.95
C LYS A 215 -2.01 -18.05 7.67
N HIS A 216 -1.39 -17.83 6.50
CA HIS A 216 -1.99 -18.21 5.21
C HIS A 216 -2.38 -19.69 5.18
N GLN A 217 -1.43 -20.58 5.54
CA GLN A 217 -1.67 -22.01 5.56
C GLN A 217 -2.83 -22.37 6.50
N SER A 218 -2.84 -21.84 7.72
CA SER A 218 -3.88 -22.13 8.71
C SER A 218 -5.29 -21.79 8.20
N ILE A 219 -5.45 -20.62 7.59
CA ILE A 219 -6.75 -20.16 7.04
C ILE A 219 -7.16 -21.00 5.83
N ALA A 220 -6.23 -21.32 4.93
CA ALA A 220 -6.51 -22.20 3.78
C ALA A 220 -6.93 -23.61 4.23
N HIS A 221 -6.29 -24.16 5.27
CA HIS A 221 -6.69 -25.45 5.86
C HIS A 221 -8.09 -25.41 6.46
N ALA A 222 -8.50 -24.30 7.08
CA ALA A 222 -9.85 -24.13 7.59
C ALA A 222 -10.89 -24.16 6.47
N TYR A 223 -10.61 -23.49 5.34
CA TYR A 223 -11.47 -23.51 4.15
C TYR A 223 -11.61 -24.92 3.54
N MET A 224 -10.49 -25.62 3.36
CA MET A 224 -10.48 -26.96 2.74
C MET A 224 -11.21 -28.02 3.58
N LYS A 225 -11.31 -27.84 4.90
CA LYS A 225 -12.10 -28.75 5.77
C LYS A 225 -13.59 -28.77 5.39
N THR A 226 -14.12 -27.63 4.95
CA THR A 226 -15.52 -27.48 4.53
C THR A 226 -15.70 -27.60 3.02
N HIS A 227 -14.63 -27.49 2.24
CA HIS A 227 -14.59 -27.57 0.77
C HIS A 227 -13.60 -28.65 0.30
N GLN A 228 -13.93 -29.92 0.57
CA GLN A 228 -13.01 -31.07 0.40
C GLN A 228 -12.53 -31.30 -1.04
N GLN A 229 -13.20 -30.71 -2.03
CA GLN A 229 -12.82 -30.77 -3.44
C GLN A 229 -11.70 -29.80 -3.84
N VAL A 230 -11.36 -28.83 -2.98
CA VAL A 230 -10.35 -27.80 -3.27
C VAL A 230 -8.97 -28.27 -2.82
N HIS A 231 -7.98 -28.16 -3.68
CA HIS A 231 -6.59 -28.46 -3.36
C HIS A 231 -5.83 -27.22 -2.90
N ASN A 232 -4.89 -27.39 -1.96
CA ASN A 232 -4.07 -26.29 -1.44
C ASN A 232 -3.32 -25.52 -2.55
N SER A 233 -2.88 -26.23 -3.60
CA SER A 233 -2.19 -25.61 -4.74
C SER A 233 -3.06 -24.63 -5.51
N GLU A 234 -4.38 -24.83 -5.54
CA GLU A 234 -5.32 -23.91 -6.20
C GLU A 234 -5.49 -22.60 -5.43
N ILE A 235 -5.15 -22.60 -4.13
CA ILE A 235 -5.18 -21.41 -3.27
C ILE A 235 -3.79 -20.75 -3.24
N GLU A 236 -2.74 -21.54 -2.97
CA GLU A 236 -1.37 -21.06 -2.76
C GLU A 236 -0.76 -20.42 -4.01
N TYR A 237 -1.07 -20.94 -5.19
CA TYR A 237 -0.47 -20.49 -6.46
C TYR A 237 -1.42 -19.64 -7.30
N ALA A 238 -2.39 -18.97 -6.66
CA ALA A 238 -3.37 -18.11 -7.29
C ALA A 238 -2.88 -16.66 -7.48
N THR A 239 -1.57 -16.44 -7.58
CA THR A 239 -0.95 -15.12 -7.75
C THR A 239 -1.57 -14.32 -8.90
N PHE A 240 -1.94 -14.99 -10.01
CA PHE A 240 -2.62 -14.34 -11.14
C PHE A 240 -3.91 -13.63 -10.75
N SER A 241 -4.76 -14.26 -9.95
CA SER A 241 -6.07 -13.72 -9.55
C SER A 241 -5.91 -12.40 -8.79
N LEU A 242 -4.90 -12.32 -7.92
CA LEU A 242 -4.59 -11.10 -7.16
C LEU A 242 -4.02 -9.99 -8.05
N LEU A 243 -3.09 -10.31 -8.96
CA LEU A 243 -2.52 -9.33 -9.89
C LEU A 243 -3.57 -8.78 -10.87
N LEU A 244 -4.50 -9.63 -11.33
CA LEU A 244 -5.63 -9.18 -12.15
C LEU A 244 -6.54 -8.23 -11.38
N ALA A 245 -6.95 -8.62 -10.16
CA ALA A 245 -7.79 -7.77 -9.31
C ALA A 245 -7.10 -6.45 -8.96
N ASN A 246 -5.78 -6.46 -8.72
CA ASN A 246 -4.98 -5.27 -8.48
C ASN A 246 -5.12 -4.23 -9.61
N VAL A 247 -4.82 -4.63 -10.86
CA VAL A 247 -4.84 -3.71 -12.01
C VAL A 247 -6.26 -3.20 -12.30
N GLN A 248 -7.27 -4.07 -12.17
CA GLN A 248 -8.66 -3.65 -12.33
C GLN A 248 -9.08 -2.64 -11.25
N MET A 249 -8.66 -2.88 -10.00
CA MET A 249 -8.93 -1.96 -8.90
C MET A 249 -8.22 -0.62 -9.04
N CYS A 250 -7.00 -0.63 -9.57
CA CYS A 250 -6.28 0.59 -9.93
C CYS A 250 -7.11 1.46 -10.90
N MET A 251 -7.71 0.84 -11.92
CA MET A 251 -8.60 1.55 -12.84
C MET A 251 -9.92 2.00 -12.21
N ASP A 252 -10.48 1.22 -11.30
CA ASP A 252 -11.66 1.67 -10.55
C ASP A 252 -11.36 2.91 -9.72
N VAL A 253 -10.17 3.00 -9.11
CA VAL A 253 -9.72 4.20 -8.41
C VAL A 253 -9.61 5.38 -9.37
N VAL A 254 -8.97 5.19 -10.52
CA VAL A 254 -8.84 6.25 -11.54
C VAL A 254 -10.21 6.71 -12.04
N SER A 255 -11.09 5.78 -12.44
CA SER A 255 -12.41 6.10 -12.99
C SER A 255 -13.30 6.88 -12.02
N ARG A 256 -13.17 6.62 -10.72
CA ARG A 256 -13.95 7.32 -9.67
C ARG A 256 -13.48 8.74 -9.41
N THR A 257 -12.32 9.11 -9.93
CA THR A 257 -11.80 10.48 -9.90
C THR A 257 -12.05 11.22 -11.21
N GLU A 258 -12.60 10.57 -12.24
CA GLU A 258 -12.95 11.22 -13.52
C GLU A 258 -13.80 12.48 -13.28
N GLY A 259 -13.39 13.59 -13.89
CA GLY A 259 -14.05 14.89 -13.77
C GLY A 259 -13.76 15.65 -12.46
N GLN A 260 -12.95 15.11 -11.56
CA GLN A 260 -12.50 15.79 -10.35
C GLN A 260 -11.16 16.48 -10.58
N ALA A 261 -10.85 17.52 -9.78
CA ALA A 261 -9.62 18.29 -9.92
C ALA A 261 -8.35 17.42 -9.83
N THR A 262 -8.38 16.39 -8.97
CA THR A 262 -7.23 15.50 -8.72
C THR A 262 -7.06 14.36 -9.71
N SER A 263 -7.94 14.22 -10.72
CA SER A 263 -7.98 13.03 -11.60
C SER A 263 -6.64 12.72 -12.25
N GLU A 264 -6.01 13.72 -12.87
CA GLU A 264 -4.74 13.55 -13.57
C GLU A 264 -3.59 13.28 -12.58
N MET A 265 -3.56 14.00 -11.46
CA MET A 265 -2.55 13.81 -10.43
C MET A 265 -2.59 12.39 -9.84
N ILE A 266 -3.78 11.83 -9.62
CA ILE A 266 -3.96 10.48 -9.10
C ILE A 266 -3.57 9.45 -10.16
N ARG A 267 -4.01 9.60 -11.41
CA ARG A 267 -3.62 8.71 -12.51
C ARG A 267 -2.11 8.68 -12.69
N GLN A 268 -1.47 9.85 -12.80
CA GLN A 268 -0.03 9.95 -12.98
C GLN A 268 0.71 9.37 -11.76
N GLY A 269 0.24 9.64 -10.54
CA GLY A 269 0.84 9.06 -9.34
C GLY A 269 0.76 7.53 -9.28
N LEU A 270 -0.31 6.92 -9.80
CA LEU A 270 -0.43 5.45 -9.93
C LEU A 270 0.49 4.91 -11.04
N LEU A 271 0.63 5.62 -12.15
CA LEU A 271 1.57 5.27 -13.22
C LEU A 271 3.02 5.33 -12.72
N ASP A 272 3.39 6.42 -12.05
CA ASP A 272 4.70 6.64 -11.47
C ASP A 272 5.04 5.53 -10.47
N ARG A 273 4.07 5.01 -9.71
CA ARG A 273 4.28 3.89 -8.79
C ARG A 273 4.77 2.64 -9.52
N TYR A 274 4.10 2.21 -10.60
CA TYR A 274 4.52 1.00 -11.32
C TYR A 274 5.87 1.20 -12.01
N GLN A 275 6.09 2.37 -12.63
CA GLN A 275 7.37 2.70 -13.27
C GLN A 275 8.52 2.79 -12.26
N ALA A 276 8.29 3.39 -11.11
CA ALA A 276 9.31 3.51 -10.07
C ALA A 276 9.64 2.16 -9.44
N SER A 277 8.65 1.30 -9.21
CA SER A 277 8.92 -0.07 -8.74
C SER A 277 9.72 -0.87 -9.77
N ASP A 278 9.43 -0.72 -11.06
CA ASP A 278 10.22 -1.33 -12.13
C ASP A 278 11.67 -0.85 -12.17
N GLN A 279 11.87 0.46 -11.98
CA GLN A 279 13.19 1.08 -11.88
C GLN A 279 13.96 0.56 -10.65
N LEU A 280 13.32 0.45 -9.49
CA LEU A 280 13.96 -0.07 -8.27
C LEU A 280 14.36 -1.55 -8.39
N LEU A 281 13.64 -2.34 -9.19
CA LEU A 281 13.99 -3.73 -9.49
C LEU A 281 15.13 -3.85 -10.53
N SER A 282 15.29 -2.86 -11.40
CA SER A 282 16.25 -2.87 -12.51
C SER A 282 17.58 -2.17 -12.21
N ASP A 283 17.54 -1.06 -11.47
CA ASP A 283 18.64 -0.10 -11.35
C ASP A 283 19.35 -0.22 -10.00
N THR A 284 20.15 -1.29 -9.85
CA THR A 284 20.97 -1.52 -8.66
C THR A 284 22.17 -0.56 -8.54
N ASN A 285 22.51 0.16 -9.62
CA ASN A 285 23.66 1.08 -9.70
C ASN A 285 23.24 2.55 -9.83
N GLY A 286 21.96 2.85 -9.64
CA GLY A 286 21.44 4.22 -9.69
C GLY A 286 22.00 5.06 -8.55
N SER A 287 22.24 6.34 -8.79
CA SER A 287 22.64 7.26 -7.72
C SER A 287 21.60 7.26 -6.58
N LEU A 288 22.04 7.48 -5.34
CA LEU A 288 21.12 7.62 -4.19
C LEU A 288 19.96 8.61 -4.47
N GLY A 289 20.23 9.71 -5.19
CA GLY A 289 19.21 10.69 -5.55
C GLY A 289 18.13 10.13 -6.49
N SER A 290 18.52 9.38 -7.53
CA SER A 290 17.56 8.71 -8.43
C SER A 290 16.81 7.59 -7.72
N THR A 291 17.49 6.83 -6.87
CA THR A 291 16.87 5.80 -6.02
C THR A 291 15.85 6.43 -5.08
N LEU A 292 16.16 7.57 -4.45
CA LEU A 292 15.23 8.27 -3.58
C LEU A 292 13.96 8.73 -4.33
N VAL A 293 14.11 9.31 -5.53
CA VAL A 293 12.96 9.75 -6.34
C VAL A 293 12.04 8.57 -6.64
N SER A 294 12.61 7.48 -7.19
CA SER A 294 11.86 6.26 -7.49
C SER A 294 11.20 5.70 -6.23
N SER A 295 11.96 5.58 -5.14
CA SER A 295 11.48 5.12 -3.85
C SER A 295 10.35 5.99 -3.27
N ALA A 296 10.35 7.31 -3.51
CA ALA A 296 9.29 8.21 -3.09
C ALA A 296 8.00 7.95 -3.88
N HIS A 297 8.07 7.84 -5.22
CA HIS A 297 6.91 7.47 -6.04
C HIS A 297 6.37 6.08 -5.68
N ALA A 298 7.26 5.14 -5.36
CA ALA A 298 6.89 3.80 -4.93
C ALA A 298 6.09 3.76 -3.62
N THR A 299 6.11 4.82 -2.80
CA THR A 299 5.30 4.89 -1.56
C THR A 299 3.80 5.07 -1.82
N MET A 300 3.40 5.45 -3.04
CA MET A 300 2.02 5.77 -3.41
C MET A 300 1.36 6.92 -2.61
N ALA A 301 2.10 7.72 -1.85
CA ALA A 301 1.46 8.75 -1.04
C ALA A 301 0.75 9.82 -1.90
N ILE A 302 1.28 10.17 -3.08
CA ILE A 302 0.60 11.09 -4.02
C ILE A 302 -0.80 10.60 -4.40
N PRO A 303 -0.98 9.44 -5.06
CA PRO A 303 -2.30 9.02 -5.49
C PRO A 303 -3.23 8.69 -4.33
N ILE A 304 -2.74 8.05 -3.26
CA ILE A 304 -3.58 7.57 -2.16
C ILE A 304 -4.03 8.71 -1.25
N ILE A 305 -3.10 9.56 -0.80
CA ILE A 305 -3.45 10.69 0.06
C ILE A 305 -4.18 11.76 -0.76
N GLY A 306 -3.82 11.94 -2.04
CA GLY A 306 -4.59 12.77 -2.98
C GLY A 306 -6.05 12.32 -3.08
N TYR A 307 -6.30 11.02 -3.22
CA TYR A 307 -7.66 10.45 -3.24
C TYR A 307 -8.40 10.69 -1.93
N TYR A 308 -7.77 10.46 -0.77
CA TYR A 308 -8.39 10.74 0.53
C TYR A 308 -8.75 12.21 0.70
N ILE A 309 -7.86 13.12 0.30
CA ILE A 309 -8.12 14.56 0.36
C ILE A 309 -9.31 14.91 -0.54
N GLN A 310 -9.32 14.45 -1.79
CA GLN A 310 -10.43 14.68 -2.71
C GLN A 310 -11.76 14.15 -2.15
N ALA A 311 -11.78 12.91 -1.64
CA ALA A 311 -12.98 12.32 -1.05
C ALA A 311 -13.47 13.12 0.18
N MET A 312 -12.56 13.58 1.03
CA MET A 312 -12.87 14.40 2.20
C MET A 312 -13.43 15.77 1.79
N ILE A 313 -12.79 16.44 0.83
CA ILE A 313 -13.17 17.77 0.36
C ILE A 313 -14.53 17.75 -0.34
N THR A 314 -14.76 16.79 -1.24
CA THR A 314 -16.06 16.64 -1.91
C THR A 314 -17.17 16.33 -0.90
N THR A 315 -16.86 15.55 0.14
CA THR A 315 -17.81 15.28 1.23
C THR A 315 -18.08 16.53 2.08
N ALA A 316 -17.10 17.43 2.18
CA ALA A 316 -17.22 18.70 2.89
C ALA A 316 -17.88 19.81 2.05
N GLY A 317 -18.02 19.64 0.73
CA GLY A 317 -18.54 20.65 -0.20
C GLY A 317 -17.55 21.80 -0.44
N LEU A 318 -16.26 21.51 -0.50
CA LEU A 318 -15.17 22.48 -0.63
C LEU A 318 -14.44 22.38 -1.99
N ASP A 319 -15.11 21.90 -3.04
CA ASP A 319 -14.49 21.55 -4.32
C ASP A 319 -13.87 22.74 -5.08
N GLU A 320 -14.50 23.92 -5.06
CA GLU A 320 -14.02 25.11 -5.79
C GLU A 320 -12.63 25.63 -5.31
N PRO A 321 -12.42 25.97 -4.02
CA PRO A 321 -11.10 26.39 -3.56
C PRO A 321 -10.07 25.26 -3.68
N PHE A 322 -10.52 24.00 -3.61
CA PHE A 322 -9.65 22.85 -3.76
C PHE A 322 -9.11 22.70 -5.18
N ALA A 323 -9.91 22.96 -6.20
CA ALA A 323 -9.43 22.94 -7.58
C ALA A 323 -8.24 23.89 -7.78
N THR A 324 -8.24 25.06 -7.13
CA THR A 324 -7.15 26.04 -7.24
C THR A 324 -5.80 25.49 -6.75
N ILE A 325 -5.77 24.83 -5.59
CA ILE A 325 -4.52 24.30 -5.02
C ILE A 325 -4.00 23.06 -5.78
N VAL A 326 -4.87 22.42 -6.56
CA VAL A 326 -4.52 21.29 -7.44
C VAL A 326 -3.95 21.82 -8.75
N GLU A 327 -4.65 22.77 -9.38
CA GLU A 327 -4.27 23.37 -10.67
C GLU A 327 -2.92 24.11 -10.60
N ASP A 328 -2.63 24.79 -9.49
CA ASP A 328 -1.36 25.51 -9.32
C ASP A 328 -0.19 24.62 -8.86
N GLY A 329 -0.43 23.31 -8.69
CA GLY A 329 0.55 22.31 -8.29
C GLY A 329 0.91 22.29 -6.80
N THR A 330 0.34 23.18 -5.98
CA THR A 330 0.66 23.27 -4.54
C THR A 330 0.38 21.96 -3.81
N LEU A 331 -0.74 21.29 -4.12
CA LEU A 331 -1.06 20.00 -3.51
C LEU A 331 -0.07 18.90 -3.94
N HIS A 332 0.30 18.86 -5.21
CA HIS A 332 1.23 17.85 -5.73
C HIS A 332 2.60 17.95 -5.04
N GLU A 333 3.15 19.15 -4.91
CA GLU A 333 4.43 19.39 -4.22
C GLU A 333 4.39 19.04 -2.73
N ALA A 334 3.25 19.29 -2.07
CA ALA A 334 3.04 18.89 -0.69
C ALA A 334 3.02 17.35 -0.56
N LEU A 335 2.34 16.66 -1.47
CA LEU A 335 2.26 15.21 -1.50
C LEU A 335 3.59 14.56 -1.87
N TYR A 336 4.38 15.16 -2.77
CA TYR A 336 5.73 14.71 -3.07
C TYR A 336 6.64 14.82 -1.84
N SER A 337 6.62 15.96 -1.15
CA SER A 337 7.36 16.12 0.11
C SER A 337 6.94 15.08 1.15
N LEU A 338 5.63 14.82 1.27
CA LEU A 338 5.12 13.75 2.14
C LEU A 338 5.64 12.36 1.73
N SER A 339 5.69 12.06 0.43
CA SER A 339 6.19 10.80 -0.11
C SER A 339 7.65 10.56 0.27
N VAL A 340 8.49 11.59 0.15
CA VAL A 340 9.90 11.53 0.57
C VAL A 340 10.01 11.29 2.08
N LEU A 341 9.21 11.98 2.90
CA LEU A 341 9.21 11.77 4.35
C LEU A 341 8.83 10.32 4.72
N ILE A 342 7.77 9.78 4.10
CA ILE A 342 7.32 8.41 4.33
C ILE A 342 8.39 7.41 3.93
N ARG A 343 9.04 7.61 2.77
CA ARG A 343 10.13 6.74 2.32
C ARG A 343 11.30 6.73 3.30
N LEU A 344 11.77 7.91 3.70
CA LEU A 344 12.89 8.03 4.65
C LEU A 344 12.54 7.38 5.99
N LEU A 345 11.31 7.52 6.48
CA LEU A 345 10.86 6.86 7.70
C LEU A 345 10.77 5.34 7.54
N ASN A 346 10.27 4.84 6.40
CA ASN A 346 10.14 3.41 6.14
C ASN A 346 11.50 2.71 6.10
N ASP A 347 12.48 3.29 5.42
CA ASP A 347 13.78 2.66 5.20
C ASP A 347 14.71 2.84 6.42
N ILE A 348 14.64 4.00 7.11
CA ILE A 348 15.62 4.36 8.15
C ILE A 348 15.06 4.13 9.56
N GLY A 349 13.75 4.28 9.73
CA GLY A 349 13.10 4.30 11.03
C GLY A 349 13.17 5.66 11.71
N THR A 350 12.08 6.00 12.41
CA THR A 350 11.96 7.27 13.15
C THR A 350 13.10 7.49 14.15
N PRO A 351 13.52 6.50 14.97
CA PRO A 351 14.51 6.72 16.02
C PRO A 351 15.89 7.12 15.48
N LEU A 352 16.23 6.66 14.27
CA LEU A 352 17.53 6.92 13.65
C LEU A 352 17.51 8.21 12.82
N ILE A 353 16.45 8.45 12.03
CA ILE A 353 16.37 9.62 11.14
C ILE A 353 16.24 10.95 11.89
N VAL A 354 15.63 10.95 13.08
CA VAL A 354 15.38 12.19 13.87
C VAL A 354 16.51 12.53 14.84
N GLN A 355 17.57 11.72 14.89
CA GLN A 355 18.74 12.01 15.72
C GLN A 355 19.31 13.39 15.41
N THR A 356 19.99 13.98 16.39
CA THR A 356 20.85 15.14 16.15
C THR A 356 22.15 14.70 15.47
N SER A 357 22.86 15.63 14.82
CA SER A 357 24.18 15.34 14.23
C SER A 357 25.19 14.84 15.28
N LYS A 358 25.05 15.24 16.56
CA LYS A 358 25.87 14.73 17.65
C LYS A 358 25.57 13.26 17.98
N GLU A 359 24.29 12.91 18.07
CA GLU A 359 23.86 11.52 18.34
C GLU A 359 24.25 10.60 17.20
N ARG A 360 24.06 11.00 15.95
CA ARG A 360 24.52 10.22 14.78
C ARG A 360 26.02 9.99 14.81
N LYS A 361 26.82 11.02 15.03
CA LYS A 361 28.29 10.87 15.13
C LYS A 361 28.69 9.91 16.25
N ALA A 362 28.03 9.99 17.41
CA ALA A 362 28.27 9.07 18.51
C ALA A 362 27.90 7.63 18.12
N PHE A 363 26.79 7.43 17.43
CA PHE A 363 26.37 6.12 16.92
C PHE A 363 27.38 5.54 15.92
N ILE A 364 27.86 6.34 14.95
CA ILE A 364 28.88 5.87 13.99
C ILE A 364 30.20 5.54 14.69
N SER A 365 30.64 6.36 15.66
CA SER A 365 31.83 6.04 16.46
C SER A 365 31.68 4.75 17.26
N GLU A 366 30.48 4.46 17.76
CA GLU A 366 30.19 3.20 18.45
C GLU A 366 30.26 2.00 17.49
N LEU A 367 29.71 2.12 16.27
CA LEU A 367 29.85 1.07 15.24
C LEU A 367 31.32 0.80 14.91
N GLN A 368 32.14 1.85 14.75
CA GLN A 368 33.58 1.70 14.52
C GLN A 368 34.29 1.02 15.70
N HIS A 369 33.91 1.34 16.94
CA HIS A 369 34.47 0.69 18.12
C HIS A 369 34.13 -0.81 18.15
N ARG A 370 32.87 -1.16 17.88
CA ARG A 370 32.37 -2.54 17.85
C ARG A 370 32.98 -3.37 16.73
N GLN A 371 33.23 -2.76 15.58
CA GLN A 371 33.91 -3.42 14.47
C GLN A 371 35.28 -3.99 14.89
N GLY A 372 36.02 -3.30 15.78
CA GLY A 372 37.27 -3.81 16.34
C GLY A 372 37.11 -4.99 17.32
N MET A 373 35.90 -5.19 17.87
CA MET A 373 35.57 -6.28 18.80
C MET A 373 34.95 -7.49 18.08
N LEU A 374 34.14 -7.24 17.05
CA LEU A 374 33.42 -8.23 16.24
C LEU A 374 34.19 -8.56 14.96
N ASN A 375 35.39 -9.14 15.09
CA ASN A 375 36.28 -9.46 13.94
C ASN A 375 35.81 -10.64 13.07
N HIS A 376 34.53 -11.01 13.10
CA HIS A 376 34.02 -12.20 12.41
C HIS A 376 33.05 -11.89 11.27
N ALA A 377 32.48 -10.68 11.22
CA ALA A 377 31.61 -10.28 10.12
C ALA A 377 32.40 -10.14 8.80
N ARG A 378 31.89 -10.74 7.72
CA ARG A 378 32.52 -10.73 6.39
C ARG A 378 32.03 -9.59 5.49
N SER A 379 30.93 -8.95 5.87
CA SER A 379 30.26 -7.89 5.10
C SER A 379 29.61 -6.89 6.06
N MET A 380 29.34 -5.67 5.59
CA MET A 380 28.64 -4.66 6.37
C MET A 380 27.23 -5.12 6.72
N SER A 381 26.58 -5.83 5.78
CA SER A 381 25.30 -6.48 6.02
C SER A 381 25.32 -7.44 7.22
N GLU A 382 26.31 -8.34 7.28
CA GLU A 382 26.46 -9.29 8.41
C GLU A 382 26.81 -8.56 9.72
N PHE A 383 27.64 -7.51 9.64
CA PHE A 383 27.98 -6.70 10.81
C PHE A 383 26.76 -5.99 11.40
N LEU A 384 25.92 -5.38 10.56
CA LEU A 384 24.69 -4.71 10.97
C LEU A 384 23.71 -5.68 11.64
N ASP A 385 23.56 -6.90 11.11
CA ASP A 385 22.72 -7.93 11.74
C ASP A 385 23.25 -8.32 13.13
N GLN A 386 24.56 -8.46 13.30
CA GLN A 386 25.17 -8.79 14.60
C GLN A 386 24.99 -7.68 15.64
N VAL A 387 25.19 -6.41 15.27
CA VAL A 387 25.03 -5.28 16.22
C VAL A 387 23.56 -4.97 16.52
N SER A 388 22.62 -5.48 15.73
CA SER A 388 21.19 -5.24 15.93
C SER A 388 20.65 -5.77 17.26
N GLU A 389 21.23 -6.84 17.80
CA GLU A 389 20.78 -7.44 19.06
C GLU A 389 20.84 -6.44 20.23
N GLU A 390 21.76 -5.48 20.17
CA GLU A 390 21.95 -4.45 21.21
C GLU A 390 21.32 -3.10 20.85
N HIS A 391 20.89 -2.95 19.60
CA HIS A 391 20.35 -1.69 19.03
C HIS A 391 18.99 -1.88 18.33
N ASP A 392 18.24 -2.91 18.70
CA ASP A 392 17.04 -3.37 17.98
C ASP A 392 16.01 -2.24 17.74
N THR A 393 15.86 -1.32 18.69
CA THR A 393 14.95 -0.18 18.56
C THR A 393 15.43 0.90 17.57
N LEU A 394 16.74 1.06 17.39
CA LEU A 394 17.32 2.04 16.46
C LEU A 394 17.42 1.48 15.04
N LEU A 395 17.76 0.19 14.91
CA LEU A 395 18.02 -0.46 13.63
C LEU A 395 16.84 -1.27 13.08
N THR A 396 15.68 -1.28 13.76
CA THR A 396 14.50 -2.08 13.41
C THR A 396 14.17 -2.13 11.91
N ARG A 397 14.13 -0.97 11.22
CA ARG A 397 13.78 -0.91 9.79
C ARG A 397 14.90 -1.42 8.89
N ILE A 398 16.13 -0.99 9.17
CA ILE A 398 17.33 -1.48 8.49
C ILE A 398 17.41 -3.00 8.56
N ILE A 399 17.15 -3.59 9.72
CA ILE A 399 17.25 -5.03 9.94
C ILE A 399 16.08 -5.79 9.31
N LYS A 400 14.88 -5.19 9.29
CA LYS A 400 13.77 -5.74 8.50
C LYS A 400 14.19 -5.87 7.04
N ASP A 401 14.65 -4.78 6.42
CA ASP A 401 15.00 -4.78 5.00
C ASP A 401 16.20 -5.67 4.70
N LEU A 402 17.19 -5.70 5.60
CA LEU A 402 18.34 -6.60 5.50
C LEU A 402 17.92 -8.09 5.51
N ARG A 403 17.09 -8.49 6.48
CA ARG A 403 16.67 -9.90 6.65
C ARG A 403 15.72 -10.38 5.57
N HIS A 404 14.93 -9.46 5.00
CA HIS A 404 14.00 -9.77 3.91
C HIS A 404 14.57 -9.42 2.53
N ASN A 405 15.84 -9.03 2.44
CA ASN A 405 16.51 -8.60 1.21
C ASN A 405 15.66 -7.59 0.40
N GLU A 406 15.14 -6.57 1.08
CA GLU A 406 14.40 -5.46 0.49
C GLU A 406 15.36 -4.33 0.07
N ALA A 407 14.92 -3.52 -0.90
CA ALA A 407 15.65 -2.31 -1.28
C ALA A 407 15.55 -1.26 -0.17
N ASN A 408 16.69 -0.68 0.22
CA ASN A 408 16.76 0.32 1.29
C ASN A 408 17.84 1.35 0.96
N LEU A 409 17.51 2.63 1.11
CA LEU A 409 18.42 3.75 0.79
C LEU A 409 19.75 3.71 1.56
N LEU A 410 19.77 3.27 2.82
CA LEU A 410 20.98 3.17 3.63
C LEU A 410 21.77 1.87 3.41
N LEU A 411 21.20 0.89 2.72
CA LEU A 411 21.87 -0.36 2.37
C LEU A 411 22.42 -0.35 0.94
N HIS A 412 22.28 0.77 0.24
CA HIS A 412 22.86 0.96 -1.08
C HIS A 412 24.39 0.99 -1.00
N GLU A 413 25.05 0.17 -1.82
CA GLU A 413 26.52 0.06 -1.96
C GLU A 413 27.32 -0.24 -0.67
N ILE A 414 26.66 -0.56 0.46
CA ILE A 414 27.36 -0.73 1.75
C ILE A 414 28.38 -1.88 1.78
N ASP A 415 28.20 -2.87 0.92
CA ASP A 415 29.07 -4.05 0.82
C ASP A 415 30.11 -3.94 -0.32
N ASP A 416 30.12 -2.82 -1.05
CA ASP A 416 31.00 -2.62 -2.22
C ASP A 416 32.38 -2.03 -1.86
N TYR A 417 32.59 -1.73 -0.58
CA TYR A 417 33.83 -1.14 -0.06
C TYR A 417 34.87 -2.19 0.32
N ASP A 418 36.15 -1.89 0.05
CA ASP A 418 37.29 -2.77 0.35
C ASP A 418 37.50 -3.01 1.86
N SER A 419 37.01 -2.11 2.71
CA SER A 419 37.14 -2.24 4.17
C SER A 419 35.85 -1.96 4.90
N MET A 420 35.59 -2.74 5.95
CA MET A 420 34.42 -2.55 6.83
C MET A 420 34.36 -1.14 7.43
N ASN A 421 35.51 -0.54 7.75
CA ASN A 421 35.53 0.82 8.29
C ASN A 421 35.05 1.83 7.23
N ASP A 422 35.40 1.65 5.96
CA ASP A 422 34.93 2.52 4.88
C ASP A 422 33.42 2.33 4.66
N SER A 423 32.90 1.09 4.75
CA SER A 423 31.46 0.82 4.76
C SER A 423 30.73 1.53 5.90
N ILE A 424 31.28 1.51 7.12
CA ILE A 424 30.69 2.21 8.29
C ILE A 424 30.70 3.72 8.09
N VAL A 425 31.79 4.28 7.55
CA VAL A 425 31.88 5.71 7.23
C VAL A 425 30.84 6.07 6.17
N HIS A 426 30.73 5.31 5.09
CA HIS A 426 29.73 5.51 4.04
C HIS A 426 28.31 5.48 4.60
N PHE A 427 27.97 4.45 5.38
CA PHE A 427 26.68 4.35 6.05
C PHE A 427 26.37 5.60 6.90
N GLY A 428 27.37 6.13 7.61
CA GLY A 428 27.25 7.37 8.39
C GLY A 428 27.00 8.61 7.54
N GLU A 429 27.69 8.74 6.41
CA GLU A 429 27.50 9.84 5.45
C GLU A 429 26.10 9.81 4.81
N GLN A 430 25.64 8.62 4.42
CA GLN A 430 24.30 8.38 3.90
C GLN A 430 23.22 8.75 4.91
N LEU A 431 23.40 8.36 6.17
CA LEU A 431 22.46 8.69 7.25
C LEU A 431 22.41 10.21 7.51
N GLU A 432 23.54 10.90 7.51
CA GLU A 432 23.59 12.36 7.66
C GLU A 432 22.87 13.06 6.50
N TYR A 433 23.10 12.62 5.27
CA TYR A 433 22.44 13.14 4.08
C TYR A 433 20.92 12.94 4.14
N CYS A 434 20.47 11.72 4.41
CA CYS A 434 19.05 11.38 4.50
C CYS A 434 18.35 12.15 5.64
N SER A 435 19.02 12.32 6.78
CA SER A 435 18.47 13.10 7.90
C SER A 435 18.35 14.59 7.56
N ALA A 436 19.32 15.16 6.84
CA ALA A 436 19.23 16.53 6.34
C ALA A 436 18.06 16.70 5.34
N LEU A 437 17.88 15.74 4.43
CA LEU A 437 16.73 15.72 3.51
C LEU A 437 15.40 15.62 4.24
N TYR A 438 15.29 14.75 5.25
CA TYR A 438 14.08 14.64 6.07
C TYR A 438 13.70 16.00 6.67
N GLN A 439 14.65 16.69 7.30
CA GLN A 439 14.40 18.01 7.87
C GLN A 439 14.01 19.04 6.80
N ALA A 440 14.65 19.03 5.63
CA ALA A 440 14.31 19.92 4.53
C ALA A 440 12.87 19.71 4.05
N HIS A 441 12.45 18.47 3.82
CA HIS A 441 11.08 18.15 3.39
C HIS A 441 10.03 18.41 4.48
N VAL A 442 10.37 18.27 5.77
CA VAL A 442 9.48 18.72 6.86
C VAL A 442 9.21 20.22 6.77
N GLN A 443 10.24 21.04 6.51
CA GLN A 443 10.05 22.48 6.37
C GLN A 443 9.29 22.85 5.10
N GLN A 444 9.60 22.20 3.97
CA GLN A 444 8.88 22.41 2.71
C GLN A 444 7.40 22.06 2.85
N LEU A 445 7.07 20.90 3.44
CA LEU A 445 5.70 20.49 3.68
C LEU A 445 4.94 21.52 4.55
N LYS A 446 5.58 22.05 5.60
CA LYS A 446 5.00 23.12 6.43
C LYS A 446 4.72 24.41 5.64
N GLN A 447 5.58 24.77 4.71
CA GLN A 447 5.36 25.93 3.83
C GLN A 447 4.17 25.70 2.89
N PHE A 448 4.08 24.52 2.26
CA PHE A 448 2.93 24.18 1.41
C PHE A 448 1.63 24.12 2.19
N MET A 449 1.62 23.54 3.39
CA MET A 449 0.45 23.56 4.29
C MET A 449 0.01 24.99 4.63
N GLY A 450 0.94 25.91 4.85
CA GLY A 450 0.63 27.33 5.07
C GLY A 450 -0.07 27.96 3.85
N ARG A 451 0.42 27.67 2.63
CA ARG A 451 -0.19 28.13 1.38
C ARG A 451 -1.56 27.53 1.15
N ILE A 452 -1.71 26.23 1.37
CA ILE A 452 -2.99 25.50 1.25
C ILE A 452 -4.03 26.11 2.19
N ASN A 453 -3.70 26.33 3.46
CA ASN A 453 -4.62 26.94 4.43
C ASN A 453 -5.06 28.35 3.98
N GLN A 454 -4.13 29.13 3.42
CA GLN A 454 -4.42 30.49 2.94
C GLN A 454 -5.34 30.49 1.71
N GLN A 455 -5.13 29.58 0.76
CA GLN A 455 -5.95 29.48 -0.45
C GLN A 455 -7.32 28.85 -0.16
N MET A 456 -7.36 27.80 0.66
CA MET A 456 -8.58 27.09 1.02
C MET A 456 -9.46 27.84 2.04
N GLN A 457 -8.85 28.68 2.89
CA GLN A 457 -9.49 29.19 4.11
C GLN A 457 -10.03 28.07 5.03
N ASP A 458 -9.44 26.88 4.92
CA ASP A 458 -9.78 25.66 5.65
C ASP A 458 -8.48 24.87 5.87
N ASP A 459 -8.34 24.24 7.04
CA ASP A 459 -7.10 23.57 7.45
C ASP A 459 -7.16 22.04 7.38
N ARG A 460 -8.25 21.45 6.89
CA ARG A 460 -8.45 19.99 6.84
C ARG A 460 -7.37 19.30 6.02
N VAL A 461 -7.03 19.86 4.86
CA VAL A 461 -5.99 19.31 3.97
C VAL A 461 -4.65 19.26 4.71
N SER A 462 -4.24 20.37 5.31
CA SER A 462 -2.97 20.47 6.05
C SER A 462 -2.95 19.57 7.29
N LYS A 463 -4.07 19.47 8.02
CA LYS A 463 -4.20 18.55 9.15
C LYS A 463 -4.04 17.10 8.72
N LEU A 464 -4.66 16.71 7.60
CA LEU A 464 -4.54 15.36 7.04
C LEU A 464 -3.09 15.04 6.66
N LEU A 465 -2.43 15.95 5.91
CA LEU A 465 -1.02 15.80 5.53
C LEU A 465 -0.11 15.62 6.76
N TRP A 466 -0.29 16.46 7.79
CA TRP A 466 0.52 16.37 9.00
C TRP A 466 0.21 15.11 9.83
N ARG A 467 -1.06 14.69 9.90
CA ARG A 467 -1.44 13.42 10.52
C ARG A 467 -0.79 12.24 9.81
N CYS A 468 -0.62 12.30 8.50
CA CYS A 468 0.10 11.27 7.76
C CYS A 468 1.57 11.18 8.16
N VAL A 469 2.26 12.32 8.31
CA VAL A 469 3.63 12.33 8.87
C VAL A 469 3.65 11.71 10.27
N LYS A 470 2.76 12.13 11.18
CA LYS A 470 2.73 11.64 12.56
C LYS A 470 2.35 10.17 12.69
N PHE A 471 1.46 9.69 11.83
CA PHE A 471 1.13 8.27 11.77
C PHE A 471 2.36 7.45 11.41
N ASN A 472 3.08 7.83 10.34
CA ASN A 472 4.27 7.10 9.90
C ASN A 472 5.45 7.24 10.89
N GLU A 473 5.65 8.41 11.50
CA GLU A 473 6.65 8.56 12.57
C GLU A 473 6.38 7.60 13.75
N LYS A 474 5.11 7.41 14.13
CA LYS A 474 4.73 6.47 15.18
C LYS A 474 4.88 5.02 14.71
N LEU A 475 4.41 4.68 13.51
CA LEU A 475 4.49 3.32 12.98
C LEU A 475 5.97 2.87 12.94
N TYR A 476 6.82 3.65 12.29
CA TYR A 476 8.23 3.32 12.09
C TYR A 476 9.13 3.60 13.31
N SER A 477 8.55 3.95 14.46
CA SER A 477 9.26 3.94 15.75
C SER A 477 9.21 2.61 16.48
N HIS A 478 8.34 1.68 16.05
CA HIS A 478 8.19 0.37 16.69
C HIS A 478 8.94 -0.72 15.90
N ALA A 479 9.16 -1.86 16.56
CA ALA A 479 9.66 -3.05 15.90
C ALA A 479 8.69 -3.51 14.81
N TYR A 480 9.18 -3.88 13.62
CA TYR A 480 8.30 -4.35 12.55
C TYR A 480 7.53 -5.63 12.93
N THR A 481 8.01 -6.37 13.92
CA THR A 481 7.43 -7.64 14.42
C THR A 481 6.22 -7.45 15.33
N VAL A 482 5.88 -6.21 15.72
CA VAL A 482 4.69 -5.91 16.54
C VAL A 482 3.59 -5.26 15.70
N ALA A 483 2.33 -5.41 16.12
CA ALA A 483 1.16 -4.90 15.40
C ALA A 483 1.17 -3.37 15.17
N ASP A 484 1.87 -2.62 16.05
CA ASP A 484 2.04 -1.17 15.95
C ASP A 484 3.23 -0.73 15.07
N GLY A 485 3.98 -1.67 14.49
CA GLY A 485 5.20 -1.40 13.72
C GLY A 485 5.19 -1.85 12.26
N GLU A 486 4.14 -2.54 11.81
CA GLU A 486 3.97 -2.94 10.41
C GLU A 486 2.48 -3.08 10.03
N PHE A 487 2.15 -2.92 8.75
CA PHE A 487 0.76 -2.97 8.27
C PHE A 487 0.11 -4.37 8.36
N THR A 488 0.91 -5.45 8.38
CA THR A 488 0.39 -6.82 8.18
C THR A 488 0.75 -7.84 9.26
N ASN A 489 1.35 -7.39 10.38
CA ASN A 489 1.75 -8.28 11.48
C ASN A 489 0.69 -8.53 12.53
#